data_AF-A0A9W4WCF4-F1
#
_entry.id   AF-A0A9W4WCF4-F1
#
_cell.length_a   1.000
_cell.length_b   1.000
_cell.length_c   1.000
_cell.angle_alpha   90.00
_cell.angle_beta   90.00
_cell.angle_gamma   90.00
#
_symmetry.space_group_name_H-M   'P 1'
#
loop_
_entity.id
_entity.type
_entity.pdbx_description
1 polymer ?
#
loop_
_entity_poly.entity_id
_entity_poly.type
_entity_poly.pdbx_seq_one_letter_code
_entity_poly.pdbx_strand_id
1 'polypeptide(L)'
;MSSFHDHGTVRIYETADGFEVFSPRFDLATREVLRSLKAYFDGARRSWRVVPRYTRSKPEDVLIRLQKGLEDAAPEGWLAKVAAMSKMRTTTRRFSLSIGLGGIRVEVPPGHKHEWTLKNLDKQKMAERDGVSYLVPAAYCTNATVVDVLKTIAEDDRSALATAVDYLEEFTLRGELSLAPEEVEMFGLNQAANSIVFAEPSFVRAADGSIPSEPIDAYPLRLLMFKPAEGGGEAKFAFITGIDAWKIIRQRNAGDMPGKALASRQCKGHWARRRG
;
A
#
# COMPACT_ATOMS: atom_id res chain seq x y z
N MET A 1 -16.08 12.14 -1.49
CA MET A 1 -14.77 11.51 -1.18
C MET A 1 -13.71 12.43 -1.74
N SER A 2 -12.77 12.93 -0.93
CA SER A 2 -11.61 13.66 -1.45
C SER A 2 -10.73 12.68 -2.22
N SER A 3 -10.47 12.97 -3.49
CA SER A 3 -9.50 12.18 -4.26
C SER A 3 -8.09 12.49 -3.74
N PHE A 4 -7.24 11.46 -3.71
CA PHE A 4 -5.86 11.53 -3.24
C PHE A 4 -4.94 10.94 -4.29
N HIS A 5 -3.94 11.70 -4.72
CA HIS A 5 -2.94 11.28 -5.70
C HIS A 5 -1.57 11.23 -5.02
N ASP A 6 -0.99 10.04 -4.95
CA ASP A 6 0.32 9.79 -4.35
C ASP A 6 1.37 9.57 -5.44
N HIS A 7 2.28 10.53 -5.59
CA HIS A 7 3.41 10.44 -6.51
C HIS A 7 4.73 10.17 -5.75
N GLY A 8 4.64 9.44 -4.63
CA GLY A 8 5.77 9.08 -3.77
C GLY A 8 6.13 10.22 -2.84
N THR A 9 7.02 11.12 -3.31
CA THR A 9 7.43 12.29 -2.53
C THR A 9 6.44 13.45 -2.62
N VAL A 10 5.67 13.54 -3.70
CA VAL A 10 4.63 14.56 -3.91
C VAL A 10 3.26 13.94 -3.67
N ARG A 11 2.46 14.58 -2.82
CA ARG A 11 1.09 14.16 -2.47
C ARG A 11 0.12 15.27 -2.80
N ILE A 12 -0.98 14.93 -3.47
CA ILE A 12 -2.01 15.89 -3.87
C ILE A 12 -3.33 15.45 -3.24
N TYR A 13 -3.92 16.32 -2.43
CA TYR A 13 -5.22 16.14 -1.81
C TYR A 13 -6.23 17.06 -2.47
N GLU A 14 -7.32 16.51 -2.99
CA GLU A 14 -8.46 17.31 -3.39
C GLU A 14 -9.22 17.83 -2.17
N THR A 15 -9.52 19.11 -2.19
CA THR A 15 -10.30 19.84 -1.20
C THR A 15 -11.56 20.41 -1.86
N ALA A 16 -12.51 20.91 -1.07
CA ALA A 16 -13.74 21.49 -1.59
C ALA A 16 -13.48 22.64 -2.60
N ASP A 17 -12.39 23.40 -2.39
CA ASP A 17 -12.10 24.62 -3.16
C ASP A 17 -10.92 24.47 -4.13
N GLY A 18 -10.30 23.30 -4.23
CA GLY A 18 -9.10 23.08 -5.05
C GLY A 18 -8.20 21.96 -4.54
N PHE A 19 -6.88 22.17 -4.54
CA PHE A 19 -5.89 21.16 -4.20
C PHE A 19 -4.91 21.63 -3.14
N GLU A 20 -4.49 20.69 -2.28
CA GLU A 20 -3.34 20.82 -1.40
C GLU A 20 -2.22 19.89 -1.87
N VAL A 21 -1.09 20.48 -2.23
CA VAL A 21 0.07 19.80 -2.79
C VAL A 21 1.21 19.85 -1.78
N PHE A 22 1.55 18.69 -1.22
CA PHE A 22 2.71 18.51 -0.37
C PHE A 22 3.88 18.08 -1.24
N SER A 23 4.93 18.88 -1.26
CA SER A 23 6.10 18.67 -2.09
C SER A 23 7.36 18.94 -1.27
N PRO A 24 8.39 18.12 -1.40
CA PRO A 24 9.64 18.31 -0.68
C PRO A 24 10.40 19.55 -1.17
N ARG A 25 11.42 19.94 -0.41
CA ARG A 25 12.21 21.16 -0.60
C ARG A 25 12.99 21.21 -1.90
N PHE A 26 13.36 20.05 -2.42
CA PHE A 26 14.25 19.87 -3.57
C PHE A 26 13.50 19.79 -4.91
N ASP A 27 12.17 19.72 -4.89
CA ASP A 27 11.39 19.62 -6.12
C ASP A 27 11.11 21.01 -6.72
N LEU A 28 12.12 21.54 -7.41
CA LEU A 28 12.07 22.86 -8.04
C LEU A 28 11.08 22.89 -9.20
N ALA A 29 11.04 21.84 -10.01
CA ALA A 29 10.16 21.75 -11.17
C ALA A 29 8.67 21.75 -10.75
N THR A 30 8.29 20.96 -9.74
CA THR A 30 6.92 21.01 -9.22
C THR A 30 6.59 22.38 -8.66
N ARG A 31 7.53 23.05 -7.99
CA ARG A 31 7.32 24.43 -7.49
C ARG A 31 7.13 25.43 -8.63
N GLU A 32 7.85 25.30 -9.74
CA GLU A 32 7.66 26.15 -10.92
C GLU A 32 6.29 25.93 -11.55
N VAL A 33 5.85 24.68 -11.67
CA VAL A 33 4.50 24.33 -12.12
C VAL A 33 3.45 24.92 -11.19
N LEU A 34 3.60 24.76 -9.88
CA LEU A 34 2.72 25.34 -8.87
C LEU A 34 2.65 26.87 -8.97
N ARG A 35 3.78 27.55 -9.16
CA ARG A 35 3.82 29.01 -9.39
C ARG A 35 3.11 29.41 -10.69
N SER A 36 3.28 28.64 -11.77
CA SER A 36 2.57 28.86 -13.04
C SER A 36 1.04 28.73 -12.88
N LEU A 37 0.62 27.89 -11.94
CA LEU A 37 -0.76 27.71 -11.52
C LEU A 37 -1.21 28.73 -10.46
N LYS A 38 -0.44 29.80 -10.23
CA LYS A 38 -0.73 30.82 -9.19
C LYS A 38 -0.99 30.22 -7.81
N ALA A 39 -0.35 29.09 -7.51
CA ALA A 39 -0.42 28.47 -6.20
C ALA A 39 0.27 29.37 -5.17
N TYR A 40 -0.23 29.36 -3.94
CA TYR A 40 0.41 30.03 -2.81
C TYR A 40 0.80 28.99 -1.76
N PHE A 41 1.86 29.27 -1.00
CA PHE A 41 2.30 28.38 0.07
C PHE A 41 1.56 28.71 1.37
N ASP A 42 0.89 27.71 1.95
CA ASP A 42 0.31 27.77 3.28
C ASP A 42 1.34 27.33 4.31
N GLY A 43 1.89 28.29 5.06
CA GLY A 43 2.91 28.04 6.08
C GLY A 43 2.41 27.21 7.27
N ALA A 44 1.11 27.26 7.58
CA ALA A 44 0.55 26.49 8.71
C ALA A 44 0.44 25.01 8.35
N ARG A 45 0.00 24.71 7.13
CA ARG A 45 -0.09 23.32 6.62
C ARG A 45 1.21 22.80 6.01
N ARG A 46 2.17 23.70 5.76
CA ARG A 46 3.41 23.43 5.02
C ARG A 46 3.15 22.80 3.64
N SER A 47 2.11 23.27 2.96
CA SER A 47 1.68 22.77 1.65
C SER A 47 1.42 23.90 0.66
N TRP A 48 1.43 23.59 -0.63
CA TRP A 48 1.02 24.51 -1.68
C TRP A 48 -0.47 24.37 -1.95
N ARG A 49 -1.16 25.51 -2.04
CA ARG A 49 -2.60 25.58 -2.28
C ARG A 49 -2.84 26.03 -3.72
N VAL A 50 -3.54 25.19 -4.50
CA VAL A 50 -3.99 25.54 -5.84
C VAL A 50 -5.51 25.70 -5.80
N VAL A 51 -6.01 26.89 -6.13
CA VAL A 51 -7.44 27.18 -6.15
C VAL A 51 -7.86 27.41 -7.61
N PRO A 52 -8.56 26.46 -8.26
CA PRO A 52 -8.87 26.50 -9.69
C PRO A 52 -9.50 27.83 -10.18
N ARG A 53 -10.31 28.47 -9.32
CA ARG A 53 -10.91 29.78 -9.61
C ARG A 53 -9.88 30.87 -9.99
N TYR A 54 -8.67 30.79 -9.43
CA TYR A 54 -7.59 31.74 -9.72
C TYR A 54 -6.74 31.32 -10.92
N THR A 55 -6.70 30.03 -11.22
CA THR A 55 -5.89 29.44 -12.29
C THR A 55 -6.59 29.47 -13.65
N ARG A 56 -7.91 29.76 -13.68
CA ARG A 56 -8.77 29.64 -14.87
C ARG A 56 -8.65 28.27 -15.56
N SER A 57 -8.28 27.24 -14.80
CA SER A 57 -8.09 25.87 -15.28
C SER A 57 -9.13 24.98 -14.62
N LYS A 58 -9.56 23.90 -15.29
CA LYS A 58 -10.40 22.90 -14.63
C LYS A 58 -9.56 22.14 -13.60
N PRO A 59 -10.19 21.55 -12.56
CA PRO A 59 -9.46 20.72 -11.60
C PRO A 59 -8.62 19.61 -12.26
N GLU A 60 -9.16 18.95 -13.27
CA GLU A 60 -8.46 17.92 -14.06
C GLU A 60 -7.20 18.46 -14.74
N ASP A 61 -7.26 19.68 -15.31
CA ASP A 61 -6.11 20.32 -15.98
C ASP A 61 -4.97 20.63 -15.00
N VAL A 62 -5.31 20.92 -13.73
CA VAL A 62 -4.32 21.16 -12.67
C VAL A 62 -3.54 19.88 -12.39
N LEU A 63 -4.24 18.75 -12.24
CA LEU A 63 -3.61 17.45 -12.01
C LEU A 63 -2.72 17.04 -13.19
N ILE A 64 -3.22 17.16 -14.42
CA ILE A 64 -2.45 16.84 -15.63
C ILE A 64 -1.16 17.66 -15.70
N ARG A 65 -1.21 18.97 -15.39
CA ARG A 65 -0.03 19.83 -15.40
C ARG A 65 0.96 19.48 -14.30
N LEU A 66 0.49 19.17 -13.09
CA LEU A 66 1.35 18.74 -11.99
C LEU A 66 2.04 17.41 -12.31
N GLN A 67 1.28 16.44 -12.84
CA GLN A 67 1.82 15.16 -13.25
C GLN A 67 2.86 15.31 -14.35
N LYS A 68 2.57 16.08 -15.40
CA LYS A 68 3.51 16.35 -16.48
C LYS A 68 4.78 17.04 -15.97
N GLY A 69 4.65 17.99 -15.05
CA GLY A 69 5.79 18.64 -14.41
C GLY A 69 6.72 17.67 -13.69
N LEU A 70 6.15 16.68 -13.00
CA LEU A 70 6.90 15.62 -12.34
C LEU A 70 7.57 14.67 -13.35
N GLU A 71 6.89 14.36 -14.45
CA GLU A 71 7.43 13.54 -15.54
C GLU A 71 8.62 14.22 -16.23
N ASP A 72 8.49 15.51 -16.56
CA ASP A 72 9.54 16.30 -17.20
C ASP A 72 10.77 16.49 -16.29
N ALA A 73 10.57 16.49 -14.97
CA ALA A 73 11.62 16.62 -13.97
C ALA A 73 12.29 15.30 -13.58
N ALA A 74 11.69 14.17 -13.94
CA ALA A 74 12.19 12.85 -13.60
C ALA A 74 13.50 12.57 -14.35
N PRO A 75 14.50 11.92 -13.71
CA PRO A 75 15.73 11.55 -14.40
C PRO A 75 15.46 10.49 -15.46
N GLU A 76 16.33 10.43 -16.46
CA GLU A 76 16.21 9.48 -17.57
C GLU A 76 16.04 8.03 -17.06
N GLY A 77 15.05 7.33 -17.63
CA GLY A 77 14.71 5.96 -17.26
C GLY A 77 13.93 5.81 -15.93
N TRP A 78 13.69 6.87 -15.16
CA TRP A 78 12.89 6.79 -13.93
C TRP A 78 11.46 6.36 -14.20
N LEU A 79 10.80 6.91 -15.22
CA LEU A 79 9.42 6.58 -15.55
C LEU A 79 9.22 5.08 -15.81
N ALA A 80 10.14 4.45 -16.55
CA ALA A 80 10.13 3.01 -16.78
C ALA A 80 10.31 2.23 -15.47
N LYS A 81 11.19 2.70 -14.58
CA LYS A 81 11.38 2.10 -13.25
C LYS A 81 10.15 2.27 -12.37
N VAL A 82 9.49 3.44 -12.37
CA VAL A 82 8.24 3.68 -11.63
C VAL A 82 7.15 2.76 -12.15
N ALA A 83 7.01 2.56 -13.46
CA ALA A 83 6.04 1.62 -14.00
C ALA A 83 6.29 0.18 -13.49
N ALA A 84 7.56 -0.23 -13.40
CA ALA A 84 7.94 -1.54 -12.86
C ALA A 84 7.81 -1.64 -11.32
N MET A 85 8.05 -0.54 -10.60
CA MET A 85 8.20 -0.53 -9.14
C MET A 85 6.98 0.02 -8.37
N SER A 86 6.12 0.83 -8.98
CA SER A 86 4.95 1.44 -8.32
C SER A 86 3.93 0.41 -7.82
N LYS A 87 3.95 -0.80 -8.42
CA LYS A 87 3.20 -1.98 -7.97
C LYS A 87 3.84 -2.69 -6.76
N MET A 88 5.06 -2.33 -6.37
CA MET A 88 5.76 -2.92 -5.24
C MET A 88 5.31 -2.26 -3.94
N ARG A 89 4.18 -2.70 -3.42
CA ARG A 89 3.77 -2.38 -2.04
C ARG A 89 4.34 -3.40 -1.06
N THR A 90 4.63 -2.94 0.15
CA THR A 90 5.00 -3.81 1.27
C THR A 90 3.84 -4.73 1.62
N THR A 91 4.15 -5.93 2.10
CA THR A 91 3.18 -6.95 2.51
C THR A 91 2.82 -6.83 3.98
N THR A 92 3.71 -6.23 4.77
CA THR A 92 3.51 -5.92 6.18
C THR A 92 3.35 -4.41 6.41
N ARG A 93 2.63 -4.04 7.46
CA ARG A 93 2.50 -2.66 7.97
C ARG A 93 3.72 -2.17 8.74
N ARG A 94 4.76 -3.01 8.87
CA ARG A 94 6.02 -2.62 9.53
C ARG A 94 6.82 -1.63 8.69
N PHE A 95 6.63 -1.68 7.37
CA PHE A 95 7.30 -0.85 6.40
C PHE A 95 6.25 -0.14 5.54
N SER A 96 6.52 1.10 5.16
CA SER A 96 5.71 1.81 4.16
C SER A 96 6.61 2.22 3.01
N LEU A 97 6.21 1.86 1.79
CA LEU A 97 6.93 2.21 0.58
C LEU A 97 5.93 2.74 -0.46
N SER A 98 6.10 4.00 -0.83
CA SER A 98 5.35 4.63 -1.93
C SER A 98 6.34 5.11 -2.99
N ILE A 99 6.18 4.61 -4.21
CA ILE A 99 7.05 4.89 -5.35
C ILE A 99 6.21 5.55 -6.43
N GLY A 100 6.59 6.76 -6.83
CA GLY A 100 5.89 7.50 -7.86
C GLY A 100 6.82 8.45 -8.61
N LEU A 101 6.21 9.33 -9.41
CA LEU A 101 6.93 10.23 -10.31
C LEU A 101 7.92 11.14 -9.57
N GLY A 102 7.53 11.67 -8.41
CA GLY A 102 8.39 12.54 -7.61
C GLY A 102 9.53 11.82 -6.89
N GLY A 103 9.49 10.49 -6.81
CA GLY A 103 10.51 9.68 -6.13
C GLY A 103 9.89 8.64 -5.19
N ILE A 104 10.57 8.40 -4.07
CA ILE A 104 10.22 7.37 -3.10
C ILE A 104 9.94 8.01 -1.74
N ARG A 105 8.79 7.68 -1.16
CA ARG A 105 8.53 7.87 0.27
C ARG A 105 8.70 6.53 0.97
N VAL A 106 9.58 6.51 1.96
CA VAL A 106 9.92 5.31 2.70
C VAL A 106 9.77 5.54 4.20
N GLU A 107 9.17 4.56 4.88
CA GLU A 107 9.08 4.48 6.33
C GLU A 107 9.64 3.14 6.78
N VAL A 108 10.52 3.20 7.77
CA VAL A 108 11.13 2.03 8.41
C VAL A 108 10.80 2.06 9.91
N PRO A 109 10.69 0.90 10.57
CA PRO A 109 10.40 0.87 11.99
C PRO A 109 11.56 1.48 12.80
N PRO A 110 11.29 2.03 14.00
CA PRO A 110 12.35 2.53 14.87
C PRO A 110 13.40 1.47 15.19
N GLY A 111 14.68 1.85 15.17
CA GLY A 111 15.81 0.94 15.42
C GLY A 111 16.20 0.08 14.22
N HIS A 112 15.53 0.22 13.07
CA HIS A 112 15.94 -0.45 11.84
C HIS A 112 17.33 0.01 11.39
N LYS A 113 18.16 -0.90 10.87
CA LYS A 113 19.56 -0.62 10.49
C LYS A 113 19.71 0.57 9.52
N HIS A 114 18.72 0.76 8.64
CA HIS A 114 18.70 1.86 7.66
C HIS A 114 18.08 3.17 8.15
N GLU A 115 17.60 3.24 9.40
CA GLU A 115 17.13 4.52 9.98
C GLU A 115 18.27 5.56 9.99
N TRP A 116 19.49 5.14 10.37
CA TRP A 116 20.65 6.01 10.36
C TRP A 116 21.08 6.40 8.93
N THR A 117 21.00 5.46 7.98
CA THR A 117 21.28 5.70 6.56
C THR A 117 20.35 6.78 6.00
N LEU A 118 19.04 6.66 6.23
CA LEU A 118 18.06 7.64 5.78
C LEU A 118 18.26 9.01 6.45
N LYS A 119 18.58 9.03 7.75
CA LYS A 119 18.95 10.26 8.48
C LYS A 119 20.18 10.94 7.89
N ASN A 120 21.17 10.18 7.43
CA ASN A 120 22.35 10.75 6.78
C ASN A 120 22.05 11.27 5.38
N LEU A 121 21.21 10.59 4.61
CA LEU A 121 20.75 11.11 3.32
C LEU A 121 20.02 12.45 3.50
N ASP A 122 19.22 12.62 4.56
CA ASP A 122 18.60 13.90 4.90
C ASP A 122 19.63 15.00 5.23
N LYS A 123 20.66 14.68 6.04
CA LYS A 123 21.79 15.60 6.32
C LYS A 123 22.55 16.01 5.05
N GLN A 124 22.71 15.08 4.11
CA GLN A 124 23.35 15.30 2.81
C GLN A 124 22.42 16.02 1.81
N LYS A 125 21.19 16.37 2.21
CA LYS A 125 20.16 16.99 1.36
C LYS A 125 19.75 16.12 0.16
N MET A 126 19.93 14.80 0.28
CA MET A 126 19.48 13.79 -0.67
C MET A 126 18.12 13.18 -0.31
N ALA A 127 17.68 13.39 0.92
CA ALA A 127 16.32 13.12 1.37
C ALA A 127 15.78 14.31 2.17
N GLU A 128 14.49 14.24 2.49
CA GLU A 128 13.84 15.13 3.46
C GLU A 128 13.02 14.30 4.42
N ARG A 129 13.17 14.56 5.71
CA ARG A 129 12.32 13.94 6.73
C ARG A 129 10.95 14.61 6.76
N ASP A 130 9.90 13.81 6.64
CA ASP A 130 8.50 14.21 6.76
C ASP A 130 7.81 13.36 7.83
N GLY A 131 7.79 13.87 9.06
CA GLY A 131 7.33 13.10 10.22
C GLY A 131 8.20 11.86 10.48
N VAL A 132 7.59 10.69 10.31
CA VAL A 132 8.24 9.36 10.42
C VAL A 132 8.77 8.84 9.09
N SER A 133 8.38 9.45 7.97
CA SER A 133 8.80 9.06 6.64
C SER A 133 10.03 9.84 6.19
N TYR A 134 10.76 9.27 5.23
CA TYR A 134 11.81 9.94 4.47
C TYR A 134 11.39 10.03 3.00
N LEU A 135 11.49 11.24 2.44
CA LEU A 135 11.19 11.55 1.05
C LEU A 135 12.50 11.60 0.27
N VAL A 136 12.71 10.65 -0.63
CA VAL A 136 13.87 10.60 -1.54
C VAL A 136 13.39 10.99 -2.93
N PRO A 137 13.84 12.13 -3.51
CA PRO A 137 13.42 12.53 -4.84
C PRO A 137 13.94 11.58 -5.91
N ALA A 138 13.22 11.52 -7.02
CA ALA A 138 13.55 10.71 -8.19
C ALA A 138 15.02 10.83 -8.62
N ALA A 139 15.58 12.05 -8.62
CA ALA A 139 16.97 12.34 -8.96
C ALA A 139 18.01 11.56 -8.14
N TYR A 140 17.69 11.18 -6.90
CA TYR A 140 18.58 10.42 -6.01
C TYR A 140 18.18 8.95 -5.87
N CYS A 141 17.09 8.50 -6.47
CA CYS A 141 16.62 7.12 -6.35
C CYS A 141 17.54 6.10 -7.06
N THR A 142 18.45 6.55 -7.92
CA THR A 142 19.47 5.70 -8.55
C THR A 142 20.76 5.58 -7.73
N ASN A 143 20.89 6.35 -6.64
CA ASN A 143 22.04 6.26 -5.75
C ASN A 143 22.15 4.85 -5.15
N ALA A 144 23.35 4.27 -5.15
CA ALA A 144 23.58 2.90 -4.69
C ALA A 144 23.10 2.67 -3.24
N THR A 145 23.27 3.65 -2.36
CA THR A 145 22.79 3.60 -0.98
C THR A 145 21.27 3.53 -0.91
N VAL A 146 20.56 4.30 -1.74
CA VAL A 146 19.09 4.26 -1.79
C VAL A 146 18.61 2.91 -2.31
N VAL A 147 19.24 2.42 -3.38
CA VAL A 147 18.91 1.10 -3.94
C VAL A 147 19.13 -0.03 -2.92
N ASP A 148 20.21 0.04 -2.14
CA ASP A 148 20.49 -0.92 -1.07
C ASP A 148 19.41 -0.89 0.04
N VAL A 149 18.98 0.30 0.45
CA VAL A 149 17.87 0.47 1.41
C VAL A 149 16.60 -0.21 0.90
N LEU A 150 16.23 0.00 -0.37
CA LEU A 150 15.02 -0.58 -0.96
C LEU A 150 15.08 -2.11 -1.04
N LYS A 151 16.23 -2.66 -1.47
CA LYS A 151 16.43 -4.11 -1.53
C LYS A 151 16.31 -4.74 -0.15
N THR A 152 16.98 -4.14 0.83
CA THR A 152 16.90 -4.57 2.22
C THR A 152 15.45 -4.55 2.72
N ILE A 153 14.71 -3.47 2.51
CA ILE A 153 13.30 -3.38 2.96
C ILE A 153 12.46 -4.48 2.33
N ALA A 154 12.67 -4.79 1.04
CA ALA A 154 11.93 -5.87 0.38
C ALA A 154 12.27 -7.25 0.97
N GLU A 155 13.52 -7.49 1.34
CA GLU A 155 13.98 -8.72 1.98
C GLU A 155 13.47 -8.84 3.43
N ASP A 156 13.53 -7.75 4.20
CA ASP A 156 13.06 -7.70 5.58
C ASP A 156 11.54 -7.78 5.65
N ASP A 157 10.80 -7.16 4.72
CA ASP A 157 9.34 -7.30 4.60
C ASP A 157 8.94 -8.75 4.27
N ARG A 158 9.66 -9.40 3.34
CA ARG A 158 9.45 -10.81 3.03
C ARG A 158 9.71 -11.70 4.25
N SER A 159 10.80 -11.44 4.98
CA SER A 159 11.18 -12.21 6.17
C SER A 159 10.20 -11.98 7.32
N ALA A 160 9.71 -10.76 7.48
CA ALA A 160 8.68 -10.41 8.46
C ALA A 160 7.35 -11.11 8.16
N LEU A 161 6.94 -11.15 6.88
CA LEU A 161 5.76 -11.90 6.47
C LEU A 161 5.92 -13.40 6.76
N ALA A 162 7.05 -14.00 6.35
CA ALA A 162 7.35 -15.40 6.63
C ALA A 162 7.24 -15.72 8.13
N THR A 163 7.87 -14.90 8.98
CA THR A 163 7.77 -15.05 10.45
C THR A 163 6.31 -14.97 10.94
N ALA A 164 5.50 -14.11 10.32
CA ALA A 164 4.11 -13.88 10.71
C ALA A 164 3.15 -14.99 10.26
N VAL A 165 3.43 -15.74 9.20
CA VAL A 165 2.46 -16.70 8.65
C VAL A 165 2.98 -18.12 8.51
N ASP A 166 4.28 -18.38 8.48
CA ASP A 166 4.81 -19.72 8.18
C ASP A 166 4.44 -20.76 9.25
N TYR A 167 4.27 -20.36 10.51
CA TYR A 167 3.78 -21.29 11.54
C TYR A 167 2.32 -21.74 11.31
N LEU A 168 1.59 -21.07 10.42
CA LEU A 168 0.23 -21.43 10.00
C LEU A 168 0.23 -22.43 8.83
N GLU A 169 1.40 -22.84 8.34
CA GLU A 169 1.52 -23.89 7.34
C GLU A 169 0.80 -25.16 7.82
N GLU A 170 0.17 -25.87 6.88
CA GLU A 170 -0.68 -27.05 7.12
C GLU A 170 -1.95 -26.78 7.95
N PHE A 171 -2.15 -25.60 8.52
CA PHE A 171 -3.39 -25.33 9.25
C PHE A 171 -4.54 -24.96 8.31
N THR A 172 -5.72 -25.43 8.70
CA THR A 172 -7.00 -25.13 8.05
C THR A 172 -7.96 -24.51 9.04
N LEU A 173 -8.77 -23.57 8.57
CA LEU A 173 -9.90 -22.98 9.28
C LEU A 173 -11.19 -23.51 8.67
N ARG A 174 -12.11 -24.00 9.51
CA ARG A 174 -13.46 -24.41 9.08
C ARG A 174 -14.50 -23.79 9.98
N GLY A 175 -15.54 -23.21 9.39
CA GLY A 175 -16.64 -22.63 10.13
C GLY A 175 -17.69 -22.00 9.23
N GLU A 176 -18.61 -21.25 9.84
CA GLU A 176 -19.72 -20.62 9.15
C GLU A 176 -19.41 -19.17 8.80
N LEU A 177 -19.75 -18.81 7.57
CA LEU A 177 -19.76 -17.44 7.08
C LEU A 177 -21.18 -16.88 7.13
N SER A 178 -21.32 -15.63 7.57
CA SER A 178 -22.54 -14.85 7.40
C SER A 178 -22.37 -13.88 6.24
N LEU A 179 -23.08 -14.13 5.15
CA LEU A 179 -22.90 -13.44 3.87
C LEU A 179 -24.24 -13.23 3.18
N ALA A 180 -24.43 -12.04 2.61
CA ALA A 180 -25.48 -11.85 1.60
C ALA A 180 -25.09 -12.55 0.28
N PRO A 181 -26.06 -12.89 -0.60
CA PRO A 181 -25.76 -13.54 -1.88
C PRO A 181 -24.73 -12.79 -2.73
N GLU A 182 -24.88 -11.47 -2.89
CA GLU A 182 -23.91 -10.59 -3.57
C GLU A 182 -22.50 -10.62 -2.95
N GLU A 183 -22.38 -10.91 -1.66
CA GLU A 183 -21.07 -10.99 -1.01
C GLU A 183 -20.30 -12.27 -1.38
N VAL A 184 -20.99 -13.35 -1.73
CA VAL A 184 -20.36 -14.63 -2.13
C VAL A 184 -19.45 -14.44 -3.35
N GLU A 185 -19.96 -13.76 -4.37
CA GLU A 185 -19.19 -13.44 -5.58
C GLU A 185 -18.09 -12.39 -5.28
N MET A 186 -18.42 -11.35 -4.51
CA MET A 186 -17.48 -10.28 -4.14
C MET A 186 -16.23 -10.79 -3.40
N PHE A 187 -16.37 -11.87 -2.61
CA PHE A 187 -15.28 -12.52 -1.90
C PHE A 187 -14.67 -13.72 -2.66
N GLY A 188 -15.16 -14.04 -3.87
CA GLY A 188 -14.65 -15.12 -4.70
C GLY A 188 -14.96 -16.53 -4.19
N LEU A 189 -16.04 -16.69 -3.40
CA LEU A 189 -16.43 -17.96 -2.78
C LEU A 189 -17.22 -18.88 -3.72
N ASN A 190 -17.74 -18.34 -4.83
CA ASN A 190 -18.37 -19.08 -5.92
C ASN A 190 -17.36 -19.68 -6.92
N GLN A 191 -16.07 -19.39 -6.76
CA GLN A 191 -15.02 -19.91 -7.63
C GLN A 191 -14.72 -21.38 -7.34
N ALA A 192 -14.00 -22.03 -8.26
CA ALA A 192 -13.58 -23.42 -8.10
C ALA A 192 -12.76 -23.62 -6.81
N ALA A 193 -12.82 -24.83 -6.25
CA ALA A 193 -11.95 -25.23 -5.16
C ALA A 193 -10.48 -24.94 -5.53
N ASN A 194 -9.72 -24.50 -4.52
CA ASN A 194 -8.36 -23.96 -4.60
C ASN A 194 -8.23 -22.51 -5.10
N SER A 195 -9.33 -21.76 -5.22
CA SER A 195 -9.27 -20.31 -5.42
C SER A 195 -8.63 -19.59 -4.23
N ILE A 196 -8.10 -18.39 -4.49
CA ILE A 196 -7.51 -17.53 -3.47
C ILE A 196 -8.58 -16.58 -2.94
N VAL A 197 -8.75 -16.57 -1.62
CA VAL A 197 -9.61 -15.65 -0.90
C VAL A 197 -8.76 -14.87 0.09
N PHE A 198 -9.07 -13.60 0.31
CA PHE A 198 -8.36 -12.79 1.29
C PHE A 198 -9.17 -12.66 2.58
N ALA A 199 -8.49 -12.65 3.72
CA ALA A 199 -9.09 -12.38 5.02
C ALA A 199 -8.32 -11.30 5.76
N GLU A 200 -9.02 -10.36 6.37
CA GLU A 200 -8.41 -9.39 7.27
C GLU A 200 -7.93 -10.09 8.56
N PRO A 201 -6.95 -9.50 9.27
CA PRO A 201 -6.57 -9.98 10.61
C PRO A 201 -7.76 -10.08 11.57
N SER A 202 -8.77 -9.22 11.41
CA SER A 202 -10.00 -9.22 12.20
C SER A 202 -10.80 -10.51 12.04
N PHE A 203 -10.90 -11.04 10.82
CA PHE A 203 -11.56 -12.31 10.52
C PHE A 203 -10.77 -13.48 11.08
N VAL A 204 -9.47 -13.54 10.81
CA VAL A 204 -8.61 -14.65 11.25
C VAL A 204 -8.63 -14.79 12.75
N ARG A 205 -8.60 -13.67 13.49
CA ARG A 205 -8.70 -13.66 14.95
C ARG A 205 -10.08 -14.07 15.48
N ALA A 206 -11.15 -13.69 14.77
CA ALA A 206 -12.49 -14.12 15.12
C ALA A 206 -12.67 -15.64 14.90
N ALA A 207 -12.04 -16.18 13.85
CA ALA A 207 -12.06 -17.61 13.55
C ALA A 207 -11.15 -18.42 14.51
N ASP A 208 -9.99 -17.88 14.89
CA ASP A 208 -9.09 -18.50 15.86
C ASP A 208 -8.37 -17.44 16.70
N GLY A 209 -8.83 -17.28 17.94
CA GLY A 209 -8.27 -16.31 18.89
C GLY A 209 -6.83 -16.59 19.34
N SER A 210 -6.29 -17.78 19.06
CA SER A 210 -4.89 -18.11 19.34
C SER A 210 -3.91 -17.57 18.30
N ILE A 211 -4.41 -17.13 17.14
CA ILE A 211 -3.59 -16.50 16.11
C ILE A 211 -3.29 -15.05 16.51
N PRO A 212 -2.01 -14.66 16.66
CA PRO A 212 -1.64 -13.29 16.97
C PRO A 212 -2.11 -12.30 15.89
N SER A 213 -2.30 -11.05 16.32
CA SER A 213 -2.60 -9.96 15.39
C SER A 213 -1.33 -9.48 14.71
N GLU A 214 -0.88 -10.23 13.70
CA GLU A 214 0.29 -9.86 12.92
C GLU A 214 0.06 -8.59 12.08
N PRO A 215 1.10 -7.78 11.83
CA PRO A 215 0.99 -6.53 11.10
C PRO A 215 0.94 -6.78 9.59
N ILE A 216 0.01 -7.60 9.12
CA ILE A 216 -0.23 -7.88 7.70
C ILE A 216 -1.58 -7.32 7.27
N ASP A 217 -1.69 -6.88 6.02
CA ASP A 217 -2.92 -6.23 5.54
C ASP A 217 -4.06 -7.22 5.32
N ALA A 218 -3.74 -8.39 4.75
CA ALA A 218 -4.67 -9.47 4.53
C ALA A 218 -3.93 -10.81 4.45
N TYR A 219 -4.51 -11.84 5.05
CA TYR A 219 -4.09 -13.22 4.92
C TYR A 219 -4.59 -13.78 3.58
N PRO A 220 -3.70 -14.29 2.70
CA PRO A 220 -4.11 -15.09 1.56
C PRO A 220 -4.49 -16.49 2.05
N LEU A 221 -5.71 -16.90 1.72
CA LEU A 221 -6.27 -18.20 2.06
C LEU A 221 -6.63 -18.96 0.79
N ARG A 222 -6.43 -20.27 0.80
CA ARG A 222 -6.93 -21.17 -0.24
C ARG A 222 -8.31 -21.67 0.16
N LEU A 223 -9.32 -21.43 -0.67
CA LEU A 223 -10.65 -21.99 -0.48
C LEU A 223 -10.63 -23.49 -0.79
N LEU A 224 -10.82 -24.32 0.22
CA LEU A 224 -10.88 -25.77 0.05
C LEU A 224 -12.31 -26.24 -0.20
N MET A 225 -13.29 -25.57 0.39
CA MET A 225 -14.71 -25.92 0.28
C MET A 225 -15.57 -24.72 0.66
N PHE A 226 -16.64 -24.48 -0.10
CA PHE A 226 -17.74 -23.60 0.30
C PHE A 226 -19.06 -24.30 0.02
N LYS A 227 -19.92 -24.39 1.03
CA LYS A 227 -21.29 -24.94 0.94
C LYS A 227 -22.28 -23.82 1.27
N PRO A 228 -22.97 -23.26 0.27
CA PRO A 228 -23.93 -22.18 0.50
C PRO A 228 -25.12 -22.67 1.34
N ALA A 229 -25.66 -21.77 2.18
CA ALA A 229 -26.84 -21.95 3.02
C ALA A 229 -27.61 -20.62 3.15
N GLU A 230 -28.82 -20.66 3.71
CA GLU A 230 -29.59 -19.43 3.95
C GLU A 230 -28.84 -18.49 4.93
N GLY A 231 -28.58 -17.26 4.49
CA GLY A 231 -27.81 -16.27 5.28
C GLY A 231 -26.29 -16.48 5.30
N GLY A 232 -25.75 -17.34 4.41
CA GLY A 232 -24.30 -17.48 4.21
C GLY A 232 -23.86 -18.87 3.74
N GLY A 233 -22.97 -19.52 4.48
CA GLY A 233 -22.51 -20.87 4.14
C GLY A 233 -21.38 -21.39 5.00
N GLU A 234 -21.13 -22.70 4.93
CA GLU A 234 -19.97 -23.33 5.58
C GLU A 234 -18.75 -23.22 4.66
N ALA A 235 -17.62 -22.76 5.20
CA ALA A 235 -16.37 -22.64 4.46
C ALA A 235 -15.23 -23.41 5.13
N LYS A 236 -14.31 -23.92 4.32
CA LYS A 236 -13.01 -24.44 4.75
C LYS A 236 -11.91 -23.72 3.98
N PHE A 237 -10.95 -23.17 4.71
CA PHE A 237 -9.79 -22.46 4.19
C PHE A 237 -8.49 -23.13 4.64
N ALA A 238 -7.46 -23.08 3.81
CA ALA A 238 -6.08 -23.34 4.20
C ALA A 238 -5.27 -22.05 4.14
N PHE A 239 -4.31 -21.87 5.05
CA PHE A 239 -3.37 -20.75 4.95
C PHE A 239 -2.43 -20.94 3.77
N ILE A 240 -2.15 -19.86 3.04
CA ILE A 240 -1.05 -19.79 2.09
C ILE A 240 0.10 -19.07 2.79
N THR A 241 1.28 -19.68 2.81
CA THR A 241 2.46 -19.21 3.55
C THR A 241 3.67 -19.03 2.62
N GLY A 242 4.83 -18.65 3.18
CA GLY A 242 6.10 -18.59 2.48
C GLY A 242 6.12 -17.62 1.29
N ILE A 243 6.86 -18.01 0.23
CA ILE A 243 7.08 -17.16 -0.94
C ILE A 243 5.79 -16.91 -1.75
N ASP A 244 4.86 -17.84 -1.71
CA ASP A 244 3.60 -17.72 -2.45
C ASP A 244 2.67 -16.71 -1.79
N ALA A 245 2.58 -16.72 -0.45
CA ALA A 245 1.87 -15.68 0.29
C ALA A 245 2.40 -14.29 -0.05
N TRP A 246 3.73 -14.14 -0.06
CA TRP A 246 4.38 -12.88 -0.40
C TRP A 246 4.02 -12.39 -1.81
N LYS A 247 4.09 -13.26 -2.82
CA LYS A 247 3.72 -12.90 -4.20
C LYS A 247 2.25 -12.49 -4.31
N ILE A 248 1.36 -13.25 -3.70
CA ILE A 248 -0.09 -13.04 -3.78
C ILE A 248 -0.49 -11.72 -3.10
N ILE A 249 0.03 -11.44 -1.90
CA ILE A 249 -0.27 -10.18 -1.19
C ILE A 249 0.26 -8.98 -1.99
N ARG A 250 1.44 -9.09 -2.60
CA ARG A 250 1.96 -8.02 -3.47
C ARG A 250 1.08 -7.77 -4.68
N GLN A 251 0.63 -8.82 -5.37
CA GLN A 251 -0.30 -8.69 -6.50
C GLN A 251 -1.62 -8.05 -6.09
N ARG A 252 -2.18 -8.45 -4.93
CA ARG A 252 -3.37 -7.79 -4.36
C ARG A 252 -3.12 -6.32 -4.08
N ASN A 253 -2.04 -5.99 -3.40
CA ASN A 253 -1.74 -4.60 -3.02
C ASN A 253 -1.41 -3.73 -4.24
N ALA A 254 -0.96 -4.32 -5.34
CA ALA A 254 -0.82 -3.68 -6.65
C ALA A 254 -2.16 -3.45 -7.38
N GLY A 255 -3.25 -4.08 -6.93
CA GLY A 255 -4.56 -4.06 -7.59
C GLY A 255 -4.71 -5.08 -8.72
N ASP A 256 -3.75 -6.00 -8.89
CA ASP A 256 -3.78 -7.01 -9.95
C ASP A 256 -4.71 -8.19 -9.60
N MET A 257 -5.09 -8.36 -8.32
CA MET A 257 -6.07 -9.35 -7.88
C MET A 257 -7.34 -8.66 -7.35
N PRO A 258 -8.49 -8.77 -8.06
CA PRO A 258 -9.76 -8.27 -7.59
C PRO A 258 -10.29 -9.14 -6.44
N GLY A 259 -10.92 -8.50 -5.44
CA GLY A 259 -11.56 -9.20 -4.33
C GLY A 259 -11.43 -8.45 -3.02
N LYS A 260 -12.54 -8.35 -2.27
CA LYS A 260 -12.49 -7.82 -0.90
C LYS A 260 -11.94 -8.88 0.05
N ALA A 261 -11.43 -8.43 1.19
CA ALA A 261 -11.03 -9.34 2.26
C ALA A 261 -12.22 -9.59 3.20
N LEU A 262 -12.40 -10.85 3.62
CA LEU A 262 -13.35 -11.22 4.67
C LEU A 262 -12.95 -10.52 5.98
N ALA A 263 -13.91 -9.91 6.66
CA ALA A 263 -13.70 -9.23 7.95
C ALA A 263 -14.42 -9.99 9.08
N SER A 264 -14.19 -9.60 10.32
CA SER A 264 -14.82 -10.25 11.49
C SER A 264 -16.35 -10.36 11.41
N ARG A 265 -17.03 -9.40 10.75
CA ARG A 265 -18.49 -9.43 10.57
C ARG A 265 -18.99 -10.63 9.75
N GLN A 266 -18.14 -11.20 8.88
CA GLN A 266 -18.45 -12.41 8.12
C GLN A 266 -18.26 -13.69 8.94
N CYS A 267 -17.54 -13.63 10.06
CA CYS A 267 -17.23 -14.79 10.89
C CYS A 267 -18.42 -15.09 11.81
N LYS A 268 -19.12 -16.21 11.60
CA LYS A 268 -20.26 -16.64 12.42
C LYS A 268 -19.94 -17.91 13.18
N GLY A 269 -20.48 -18.01 14.39
CA GLY A 269 -20.45 -19.24 15.18
C GLY A 269 -19.04 -19.66 15.59
N HIS A 270 -18.88 -20.95 15.87
CA HIS A 270 -17.60 -21.51 16.27
C HIS A 270 -16.80 -21.95 15.04
N TRP A 271 -15.55 -21.53 14.99
CA TRP A 271 -14.59 -21.92 13.98
C TRP A 271 -13.58 -22.90 14.58
N ALA A 272 -13.21 -23.91 13.79
CA ALA A 272 -12.25 -24.92 14.19
C ALA A 272 -10.97 -24.79 13.35
N ARG A 273 -9.83 -24.66 14.04
CA ARG A 273 -8.51 -24.85 13.44
C ARG A 273 -8.13 -26.33 13.49
N ARG A 274 -7.72 -26.90 12.36
CA ARG A 274 -7.18 -28.27 12.28
C ARG A 274 -5.90 -28.29 11.46
N ARG A 275 -4.94 -29.15 11.81
CA ARG A 275 -3.89 -29.53 10.86
C ARG A 275 -4.53 -30.35 9.75
N GLY A 276 -4.30 -29.92 8.52
CA GLY A 276 -4.83 -30.46 7.28
C GLY A 276 -4.02 -31.64 6.77
#